data_AF-A0A0E9NSS1-F1
#
_entry.id   AF-A0A0E9NSS1-F1
#
_cell.length_a   1.000
_cell.length_b   1.000
_cell.length_c   1.000
_cell.angle_alpha   90.00
_cell.angle_beta   90.00
_cell.angle_gamma   90.00
#
_symmetry.space_group_name_H-M   'P 1'
#
loop_
_entity.id
_entity.type
_entity.pdbx_description
1 polymer ?
#
loop_
_entity_poly.entity_id
_entity_poly.type
_entity_poly.pdbx_seq_one_letter_code
_entity_poly.pdbx_strand_id
1 'polypeptide(L)'
;MPGLGCTSADHETQVEIAQPGQYRRKRPQVECMQGSKRVVDNAHRHPPRSFRILDVAKVATLIAITMSDPKSSDYMNGSCFCGLIKWKADVSKITLSAYCHCTFCQRTTGGPYVHTTHHPSSSISFTGLEHAQSSEWKPRKHKKRCGECGAPFASYSMDRENWSVWSSGWQRDHDGMIIGWERIRPTCHQFAGTMQMSVKELGELPVYEGYEGKSKRLDQN
;
A
#
# COMPACT_ATOMS: atom_id res chain seq x y z
N MET A 1 35.43 47.29 39.76
CA MET A 1 34.63 46.05 39.81
C MET A 1 34.60 45.47 38.40
N PRO A 2 35.34 44.38 38.14
CA PRO A 2 35.54 43.82 36.81
C PRO A 2 34.42 42.84 36.42
N GLY A 3 34.21 42.70 35.10
CA GLY A 3 33.20 41.81 34.51
C GLY A 3 33.55 40.33 34.67
N LEU A 4 32.52 39.52 34.93
CA LEU A 4 32.57 38.07 34.92
C LEU A 4 32.17 37.58 33.52
N GLY A 5 33.15 37.07 32.78
CA GLY A 5 32.95 36.36 31.52
C GLY A 5 32.34 34.98 31.76
N CYS A 6 31.37 34.62 30.94
CA CYS A 6 30.85 33.26 30.84
C CYS A 6 31.60 32.58 29.69
N THR A 7 32.48 31.64 30.01
CA THR A 7 33.15 30.78 29.03
C THR A 7 32.20 29.65 28.61
N SER A 8 31.81 29.57 27.34
CA SER A 8 31.13 28.41 26.78
C SER A 8 32.15 27.28 26.61
N ALA A 9 31.86 26.11 27.19
CA ALA A 9 32.57 24.87 26.90
C ALA A 9 32.00 24.28 25.62
N ASP A 10 32.81 24.23 24.56
CA ASP A 10 32.48 23.53 23.31
C ASP A 10 32.63 22.02 23.54
N HIS A 11 31.50 21.32 23.66
CA HIS A 11 31.48 19.86 23.56
C HIS A 11 31.26 19.47 22.09
N GLU A 12 32.36 19.36 21.33
CA GLU A 12 32.36 18.66 20.06
C GLU A 12 32.05 17.18 20.30
N THR A 13 30.84 16.74 19.92
CA THR A 13 30.49 15.33 19.84
C THR A 13 30.99 14.80 18.49
N GLN A 14 32.12 14.09 18.49
CA GLN A 14 32.61 13.42 17.30
C GLN A 14 31.64 12.28 16.92
N VAL A 15 31.01 12.40 15.76
CA VAL A 15 30.26 11.33 15.12
C VAL A 15 31.27 10.47 14.36
N GLU A 16 31.61 9.29 14.88
CA GLU A 16 32.39 8.30 14.13
C GLU A 16 31.54 7.73 12.98
N ILE A 17 31.92 8.09 11.76
CA ILE A 17 31.41 7.51 10.52
C ILE A 17 32.13 6.17 10.32
N ALA A 18 31.41 5.06 10.55
CA ALA A 18 31.94 3.72 10.30
C ALA A 18 32.31 3.54 8.81
N GLN A 19 33.55 3.14 8.54
CA GLN A 19 34.03 2.90 7.18
C GLN A 19 33.40 1.66 6.52
N PRO A 20 33.24 1.62 5.19
CA PRO A 20 32.57 0.52 4.49
C PRO A 20 33.55 -0.65 4.28
N GLY A 21 33.41 -1.70 5.10
CA GLY A 21 34.24 -2.91 5.02
C GLY A 21 33.43 -4.21 5.16
N GLN A 22 33.22 -4.88 4.01
CA GLN A 22 33.03 -6.32 3.85
C GLN A 22 31.87 -7.03 4.58
N TYR A 23 30.65 -6.94 4.04
CA TYR A 23 29.63 -7.98 4.25
C TYR A 23 29.63 -8.97 3.08
N ARG A 24 30.47 -10.02 3.17
CA ARG A 24 30.58 -11.07 2.14
C ARG A 24 29.37 -12.02 2.23
N ARG A 25 28.27 -11.70 1.55
CA ARG A 25 27.15 -12.65 1.38
C ARG A 25 27.60 -13.78 0.46
N LYS A 26 27.69 -15.01 0.97
CA LYS A 26 27.78 -16.21 0.14
C LYS A 26 26.47 -16.34 -0.65
N ARG A 27 26.50 -16.07 -1.96
CA ARG A 27 25.41 -16.46 -2.88
C ARG A 27 25.57 -17.94 -3.18
N PRO A 28 24.52 -18.77 -3.06
CA PRO A 28 24.52 -20.08 -3.70
C PRO A 28 24.51 -19.87 -5.23
N GLN A 29 25.46 -20.50 -5.93
CA GLN A 29 25.39 -20.63 -7.38
C GLN A 29 24.25 -21.57 -7.72
N VAL A 30 23.30 -21.09 -8.52
CA VAL A 30 22.28 -21.94 -9.15
C VAL A 30 22.71 -22.10 -10.60
N GLU A 31 23.20 -23.29 -10.96
CA GLU A 31 23.52 -23.63 -12.34
C GLU A 31 22.22 -23.76 -13.13
N CYS A 32 22.08 -22.92 -14.16
CA CYS A 32 20.97 -22.98 -15.10
C CYS A 32 21.31 -24.04 -16.15
N MET A 33 20.79 -25.26 -16.00
CA MET A 33 20.93 -26.29 -17.02
C MET A 33 20.02 -25.97 -18.22
N GLN A 34 20.65 -25.67 -19.35
CA GLN A 34 20.01 -25.58 -20.65
C GLN A 34 19.62 -26.97 -21.15
N GLY A 35 18.32 -27.22 -21.30
CA GLY A 35 17.76 -28.47 -21.79
C GLY A 35 16.78 -28.26 -22.94
N SER A 36 17.33 -28.37 -24.16
CA SER A 36 16.75 -28.99 -25.37
C SER A 36 15.25 -28.80 -25.71
N LYS A 37 15.05 -28.13 -26.85
CA LYS A 37 13.90 -28.15 -27.75
C LYS A 37 13.12 -29.48 -27.77
N ARG A 38 11.79 -29.39 -27.77
CA ARG A 38 10.93 -30.32 -28.52
C ARG A 38 9.69 -29.59 -29.03
N VAL A 39 9.71 -29.32 -30.33
CA VAL A 39 8.55 -28.96 -31.14
C VAL A 39 7.68 -30.21 -31.24
N VAL A 40 6.40 -30.09 -30.88
CA VAL A 40 5.36 -31.03 -31.32
C VAL A 40 4.17 -30.22 -31.78
N ASP A 41 4.06 -30.09 -33.10
CA ASP A 41 2.83 -29.76 -33.79
C ASP A 41 1.78 -30.82 -33.47
N ASN A 42 0.58 -30.39 -33.06
CA ASN A 42 -0.59 -31.24 -33.23
C ASN A 42 -1.81 -30.38 -33.54
N ALA A 43 -2.02 -30.17 -34.84
CA ALA A 43 -3.22 -29.59 -35.40
C ALA A 43 -4.40 -30.57 -35.20
N HIS A 44 -5.30 -30.26 -34.26
CA HIS A 44 -6.58 -30.94 -34.16
C HIS A 44 -7.63 -30.12 -34.90
N ARG A 45 -8.11 -30.69 -36.02
CA ARG A 45 -9.23 -30.19 -36.81
C ARG A 45 -10.52 -30.35 -35.99
N HIS A 46 -11.22 -29.26 -35.71
CA HIS A 46 -12.60 -29.28 -35.23
C HIS A 46 -13.57 -29.15 -36.42
N PRO A 47 -14.72 -29.86 -36.41
CA PRO A 47 -15.75 -29.72 -37.44
C PRO A 47 -16.49 -28.37 -37.29
N PRO A 48 -17.03 -27.80 -38.39
CA PRO A 48 -17.72 -26.53 -38.34
C PRO A 48 -19.04 -26.67 -37.56
N ARG A 49 -19.19 -25.86 -36.50
CA ARG A 49 -20.44 -25.75 -35.75
C ARG A 49 -21.42 -24.90 -36.54
N SER A 50 -22.56 -25.49 -36.91
CA SER A 50 -23.72 -24.77 -37.44
C SER A 50 -24.16 -23.68 -36.46
N PHE A 51 -24.12 -22.42 -36.89
CA PHE A 51 -24.66 -21.30 -36.12
C PHE A 51 -26.18 -21.40 -36.08
N ARG A 52 -26.74 -21.79 -34.92
CA ARG A 52 -28.14 -21.49 -34.60
C ARG A 52 -28.19 -20.07 -34.06
N ILE A 53 -29.01 -19.22 -34.67
CA ILE A 53 -29.34 -17.89 -34.16
C ILE A 53 -29.92 -18.08 -32.76
N LEU A 54 -29.21 -17.58 -31.73
CA LEU A 54 -29.70 -17.61 -30.36
C LEU A 54 -30.84 -16.60 -30.22
N ASP A 55 -31.95 -17.03 -29.63
CA ASP A 55 -33.09 -16.18 -29.25
C ASP A 55 -32.61 -14.90 -28.58
N VAL A 56 -32.99 -13.75 -29.13
CA VAL A 56 -32.68 -12.42 -28.59
C VAL A 56 -33.19 -12.26 -27.16
N ALA A 57 -34.26 -12.99 -26.80
CA ALA A 57 -34.79 -13.08 -25.44
C ALA A 57 -33.81 -13.74 -24.44
N LYS A 58 -33.02 -14.74 -24.87
CA LYS A 58 -32.01 -15.38 -23.99
C LYS A 58 -30.78 -14.51 -23.80
N VAL A 59 -30.43 -13.67 -24.78
CA VAL A 59 -29.35 -12.68 -24.65
C VAL A 59 -29.73 -11.58 -23.66
N ALA A 60 -30.99 -11.12 -23.66
CA ALA A 60 -31.49 -10.15 -22.70
C ALA A 60 -31.47 -10.68 -21.25
N THR A 61 -31.76 -11.97 -21.04
CA THR A 61 -31.65 -12.61 -19.72
C THR A 61 -30.19 -12.82 -19.30
N LEU A 62 -29.25 -13.05 -20.23
CA LEU A 62 -27.82 -13.10 -19.90
C LEU A 62 -27.26 -11.74 -19.47
N ILE A 63 -27.74 -10.64 -20.08
CA ILE A 63 -27.31 -9.27 -19.74
C ILE A 63 -27.86 -8.84 -18.36
N ALA A 64 -29.02 -9.34 -17.95
CA ALA A 64 -29.63 -9.02 -16.66
C ALA A 64 -29.09 -9.87 -15.47
N ILE A 65 -28.32 -10.93 -15.71
CA ILE A 65 -27.76 -11.81 -14.66
C ILE A 65 -26.34 -11.37 -14.22
N THR A 66 -25.71 -10.39 -14.87
CA THR A 66 -24.38 -9.89 -14.44
C THR A 66 -24.43 -8.66 -13.54
N MET A 67 -25.61 -8.22 -13.08
CA MET A 67 -25.70 -7.21 -12.03
C MET A 67 -26.07 -7.86 -10.69
N SER A 68 -25.11 -7.83 -9.77
CA SER A 68 -25.07 -8.44 -8.43
C SER A 68 -24.72 -9.93 -8.40
N ASP A 69 -23.41 -10.22 -8.50
CA ASP A 69 -22.84 -11.44 -7.97
C ASP A 69 -22.93 -11.39 -6.42
N PRO A 70 -23.73 -12.25 -5.75
CA PRO A 70 -23.97 -12.17 -4.30
C PRO A 70 -22.78 -12.67 -3.44
N LYS A 71 -21.54 -12.60 -3.96
CA LYS A 71 -20.33 -13.04 -3.26
C LYS A 71 -19.07 -12.15 -3.42
N SER A 72 -19.18 -10.90 -3.87
CA SER A 72 -18.11 -9.95 -3.49
C SER A 72 -18.34 -9.54 -2.05
N SER A 73 -17.70 -10.22 -1.08
CA SER A 73 -17.83 -9.79 0.32
C SER A 73 -17.40 -8.33 0.42
N ASP A 74 -18.19 -7.48 1.08
CA ASP A 74 -17.82 -6.10 1.46
C ASP A 74 -16.60 -6.04 2.37
N TYR A 75 -15.98 -7.19 2.66
CA TYR A 75 -14.76 -7.27 3.43
C TYR A 75 -13.53 -7.25 2.54
N MET A 76 -12.52 -6.51 3.01
CA MET A 76 -11.16 -6.54 2.48
C MET A 76 -10.18 -6.89 3.60
N ASN A 77 -9.11 -7.60 3.23
CA ASN A 77 -8.06 -7.99 4.17
C ASN A 77 -6.83 -7.11 3.98
N GLY A 78 -6.04 -7.00 5.03
CA GLY A 78 -4.70 -6.44 4.95
C GLY A 78 -3.79 -6.99 6.03
N SER A 79 -2.52 -6.63 5.95
CA SER A 79 -1.51 -6.98 6.93
C SER A 79 -0.38 -5.96 7.00
N CYS A 80 0.39 -5.97 8.08
CA CYS A 80 1.72 -5.35 8.06
C CYS A 80 2.63 -6.10 7.07
N PHE A 81 3.81 -5.53 6.77
CA PHE A 81 4.75 -6.08 5.78
C PHE A 81 5.16 -7.54 6.05
N CYS A 82 5.40 -7.92 7.32
CA CYS A 82 5.77 -9.30 7.68
C CYS A 82 4.57 -10.24 7.86
N GLY A 83 3.33 -9.73 7.78
CA GLY A 83 2.12 -10.53 7.91
C GLY A 83 1.74 -10.92 9.35
N LEU A 84 2.51 -10.55 10.38
CA LEU A 84 2.18 -10.86 11.78
C LEU A 84 0.89 -10.17 12.25
N ILE A 85 0.72 -8.90 11.87
CA ILE A 85 -0.49 -8.14 12.14
C ILE A 85 -1.36 -8.23 10.90
N LYS A 86 -2.59 -8.71 11.05
CA LYS A 86 -3.58 -8.81 9.98
C LYS A 86 -4.85 -8.08 10.37
N TRP A 87 -5.61 -7.62 9.39
CA TRP A 87 -6.94 -7.09 9.61
C TRP A 87 -7.91 -7.52 8.52
N LYS A 88 -9.18 -7.53 8.90
CA LYS A 88 -10.33 -7.69 8.01
C LYS A 88 -11.31 -6.58 8.31
N ALA A 89 -11.64 -5.79 7.29
CA ALA A 89 -12.49 -4.60 7.41
C ALA A 89 -13.68 -4.67 6.46
N ASP A 90 -14.86 -4.32 6.95
CA ASP A 90 -16.06 -4.07 6.15
C ASP A 90 -15.92 -2.71 5.45
N VAL A 91 -15.51 -2.73 4.18
CA VAL A 91 -15.25 -1.52 3.40
C VAL A 91 -16.54 -0.79 2.98
N SER A 92 -17.73 -1.40 3.13
CA SER A 92 -19.00 -0.71 2.95
C SER A 92 -19.26 0.33 4.05
N LYS A 93 -18.55 0.24 5.19
CA LYS A 93 -18.68 1.12 6.37
C LYS A 93 -17.59 2.19 6.46
N ILE A 94 -16.78 2.35 5.42
CA ILE A 94 -15.76 3.40 5.38
C ILE A 94 -16.43 4.77 5.53
N THR A 95 -15.99 5.51 6.54
CA THR A 95 -16.46 6.88 6.82
C THR A 95 -15.64 7.95 6.11
N LEU A 96 -14.40 7.61 5.72
CA LEU A 96 -13.50 8.48 4.98
C LEU A 96 -12.44 7.65 4.27
N SER A 97 -12.19 7.95 3.00
CA SER A 97 -11.02 7.48 2.25
C SER A 97 -10.31 8.69 1.66
N ALA A 98 -9.07 8.94 2.05
CA ALA A 98 -8.38 10.18 1.66
C ALA A 98 -6.87 10.00 1.52
N TYR A 99 -6.26 10.81 0.67
CA TYR A 99 -4.83 11.08 0.71
C TYR A 99 -4.55 12.13 1.80
N CYS A 100 -3.92 11.71 2.89
CA CYS A 100 -3.60 12.57 4.01
C CYS A 100 -2.17 13.07 3.94
N HIS A 101 -2.03 14.41 3.89
CA HIS A 101 -0.77 15.11 3.73
C HIS A 101 -0.24 15.74 5.01
N CYS A 102 -0.83 15.49 6.18
CA CYS A 102 -0.35 16.15 7.40
C CYS A 102 1.08 15.69 7.73
N THR A 103 1.89 16.60 8.26
CA THR A 103 3.30 16.35 8.62
C THR A 103 3.49 15.11 9.49
N PHE A 104 2.53 14.83 10.39
CA PHE A 104 2.57 13.61 11.21
C PHE A 104 2.44 12.33 10.37
N CYS A 105 1.50 12.27 9.44
CA CYS A 105 1.34 11.11 8.56
C CYS A 105 2.54 10.94 7.65
N GLN A 106 3.08 12.03 7.11
CA GLN A 106 4.30 12.00 6.29
C GLN A 106 5.47 11.43 7.09
N ARG A 107 5.78 12.01 8.26
CA ARG A 107 6.92 11.58 9.09
C ARG A 107 6.74 10.18 9.68
N THR A 108 5.51 9.78 10.00
CA THR A 108 5.26 8.45 10.59
C THR A 108 5.45 7.34 9.56
N THR A 109 5.08 7.60 8.30
CA THR A 109 5.18 6.64 7.20
C THR A 109 6.49 6.75 6.42
N GLY A 110 7.21 7.85 6.55
CA GLY A 110 8.35 8.19 5.69
C GLY A 110 7.93 8.54 4.26
N GLY A 111 6.63 8.72 3.98
CA GLY A 111 6.10 9.01 2.65
C GLY A 111 5.63 10.46 2.47
N PRO A 112 5.41 10.91 1.22
CA PRO A 112 4.89 12.26 0.92
C PRO A 112 3.44 12.44 1.37
N TYR A 113 2.70 11.35 1.50
CA TYR A 113 1.35 11.27 2.06
C TYR A 113 1.06 9.82 2.47
N VAL A 114 -0.11 9.60 3.09
CA VAL A 114 -0.67 8.26 3.27
C VAL A 114 -2.08 8.21 2.72
N HIS A 115 -2.42 7.18 1.93
CA HIS A 115 -3.83 6.86 1.69
C HIS A 115 -4.38 6.14 2.91
N THR A 116 -5.33 6.79 3.58
CA THR A 116 -5.95 6.35 4.83
C THR A 116 -7.43 6.05 4.59
N THR A 117 -7.91 4.96 5.19
CA THR A 117 -9.34 4.62 5.22
C THR A 117 -9.80 4.53 6.67
N HIS A 118 -10.94 5.16 6.99
CA HIS A 118 -11.44 5.28 8.36
C HIS A 118 -12.65 4.38 8.57
N HIS A 119 -12.56 3.54 9.60
CA HIS A 119 -13.49 2.48 9.91
C HIS A 119 -14.00 2.65 11.35
N PRO A 120 -15.31 2.63 11.61
CA PRO A 120 -15.84 2.40 12.94
C PRO A 120 -15.21 1.14 13.55
N SER A 121 -14.97 1.12 14.87
CA SER A 121 -14.33 -0.04 15.52
C SER A 121 -15.10 -1.35 15.31
N SER A 122 -16.43 -1.27 15.20
CA SER A 122 -17.29 -2.42 14.92
C SER A 122 -17.14 -3.00 13.51
N SER A 123 -16.54 -2.26 12.57
CA SER A 123 -16.40 -2.65 11.16
C SER A 123 -15.03 -3.21 10.80
N ILE A 124 -14.10 -3.29 11.76
CA ILE A 124 -12.76 -3.82 11.52
C ILE A 124 -12.30 -4.70 12.68
N SER A 125 -11.66 -5.80 12.32
CA SER A 125 -11.07 -6.74 13.26
C SER A 125 -9.58 -6.91 12.96
N PHE A 126 -8.79 -7.20 13.99
CA PHE A 126 -7.36 -7.42 13.88
C PHE A 126 -6.97 -8.75 14.50
N THR A 127 -5.88 -9.32 14.00
CA THR A 127 -5.17 -10.47 14.59
C THR A 127 -3.70 -10.08 14.72
N GLY A 128 -3.03 -10.47 15.81
CA GLY A 128 -1.62 -10.17 16.03
C GLY A 128 -1.34 -8.79 16.63
N LEU A 129 -2.34 -8.11 17.23
CA LEU A 129 -2.14 -6.78 17.83
C LEU A 129 -1.15 -6.78 19.00
N GLU A 130 -0.88 -7.92 19.63
CA GLU A 130 0.19 -8.13 20.59
C GLU A 130 1.58 -7.83 20.02
N HIS A 131 1.75 -7.91 18.70
CA HIS A 131 2.98 -7.51 18.00
C HIS A 131 3.00 -6.01 17.63
N ALA A 132 1.97 -5.24 18.00
CA ALA A 132 1.88 -3.82 17.67
C ALA A 132 2.54 -2.95 18.75
N GLN A 133 3.43 -2.07 18.32
CA GLN A 133 3.83 -0.92 19.11
C GLN A 133 2.82 0.22 18.95
N SER A 134 2.57 0.93 20.05
CA SER A 134 1.61 2.02 20.12
C SER A 134 2.28 3.28 20.65
N SER A 135 2.18 4.37 19.91
CA SER A 135 2.68 5.68 20.35
C SER A 135 1.55 6.70 20.34
N GLU A 136 1.29 7.32 21.48
CA GLU A 136 0.37 8.45 21.57
C GLU A 136 1.05 9.71 21.02
N TRP A 137 0.46 10.32 19.98
CA TRP A 137 1.01 11.51 19.34
C TRP A 137 0.16 12.76 19.60
N LYS A 138 -1.09 12.53 20.01
CA LYS A 138 -2.05 13.50 20.53
C LYS A 138 -2.87 12.79 21.59
N PRO A 139 -3.41 13.51 22.57
CA PRO A 139 -4.28 12.93 23.58
C PRO A 139 -5.31 12.02 22.93
N ARG A 140 -5.38 10.77 23.42
CA ARG A 140 -6.34 9.73 23.03
C ARG A 140 -6.24 9.30 21.57
N LYS A 141 -5.15 9.63 20.88
CA LYS A 141 -4.87 9.24 19.49
C LYS A 141 -3.53 8.52 19.39
N HIS A 142 -3.61 7.27 18.97
CA HIS A 142 -2.49 6.34 18.96
C HIS A 142 -2.09 5.99 17.54
N LYS A 143 -0.81 6.15 17.19
CA LYS A 143 -0.23 5.53 15.98
C LYS A 143 0.16 4.10 16.31
N LYS A 144 -0.05 3.19 15.36
CA LYS A 144 0.24 1.77 15.49
C LYS A 144 1.22 1.34 14.41
N ARG A 145 2.24 0.61 14.82
CA ARG A 145 3.24 -0.02 13.94
C ARG A 145 3.56 -1.42 14.39
N CYS A 146 3.97 -2.27 13.46
CA CYS A 146 4.46 -3.59 13.81
C CYS A 146 5.81 -3.47 14.51
N GLY A 147 5.96 -4.08 15.68
CA GLY A 147 7.22 -4.12 16.42
C GLY A 147 8.30 -4.94 15.72
N GLU A 148 7.90 -5.86 14.83
CA GLU A 148 8.81 -6.73 14.09
C GLU A 148 9.35 -6.04 12.83
N CYS A 149 8.48 -5.72 11.87
CA CYS A 149 8.90 -5.13 10.59
C CYS A 149 8.95 -3.60 10.59
N GLY A 150 8.56 -2.94 11.69
CA GLY A 150 8.51 -1.47 11.79
C GLY A 150 7.41 -0.79 10.98
N ALA A 151 6.76 -1.52 10.05
CA ALA A 151 5.76 -0.98 9.15
C ALA A 151 4.57 -0.40 9.94
N PRO A 152 4.25 0.88 9.75
CA PRO A 152 3.10 1.46 10.38
C PRO A 152 1.85 1.09 9.58
N PHE A 153 0.79 0.70 10.29
CA PHE A 153 -0.38 0.09 9.65
C PHE A 153 -1.70 0.80 9.98
N ALA A 154 -1.78 1.48 11.12
CA ALA A 154 -3.00 2.15 11.52
C ALA A 154 -2.80 3.29 12.51
N SER A 155 -3.87 4.03 12.77
CA SER A 155 -4.06 4.79 14.00
C SER A 155 -5.42 4.51 14.63
N TYR A 156 -5.51 4.66 15.95
CA TYR A 156 -6.74 4.53 16.71
C TYR A 156 -7.07 5.83 17.42
N SER A 157 -8.32 6.29 17.35
CA SER A 157 -8.80 7.47 18.05
C SER A 157 -9.91 7.08 19.01
N MET A 158 -9.68 7.26 20.31
CA MET A 158 -10.65 6.86 21.34
C MET A 158 -11.88 7.76 21.35
N ASP A 159 -11.74 9.06 21.02
CA ASP A 159 -12.86 10.02 20.99
C ASP A 159 -13.91 9.72 19.93
N ARG A 160 -13.50 8.96 18.91
CA ARG A 160 -14.29 8.68 17.72
C ARG A 160 -14.51 7.17 17.54
N GLU A 161 -13.99 6.38 18.47
CA GLU A 161 -14.01 4.91 18.45
C GLU A 161 -13.76 4.33 17.06
N ASN A 162 -12.68 4.78 16.42
CA ASN A 162 -12.41 4.45 15.03
C ASN A 162 -10.94 4.18 14.74
N TRP A 163 -10.76 3.32 13.76
CA TRP A 163 -9.47 2.94 13.21
C TRP A 163 -9.27 3.60 11.86
N SER A 164 -8.07 4.12 11.65
CA SER A 164 -7.61 4.61 10.35
C SER A 164 -6.51 3.67 9.86
N VAL A 165 -6.81 2.77 8.92
CA VAL A 165 -5.82 1.84 8.35
C VAL A 165 -5.22 2.39 7.07
N TRP A 166 -3.96 2.05 6.83
CA TRP A 166 -3.16 2.64 5.76
C TRP A 166 -2.96 1.68 4.59
N SER A 167 -3.02 2.25 3.40
CA SER A 167 -3.07 1.51 2.13
C SER A 167 -1.90 0.60 1.82
N SER A 168 -0.72 0.86 2.41
CA SER A 168 0.47 0.03 2.26
C SER A 168 0.24 -1.41 2.69
N GLY A 169 -0.72 -1.66 3.59
CA GLY A 169 -1.01 -2.99 4.10
C GLY A 169 -2.23 -3.68 3.49
N TRP A 170 -2.99 -3.06 2.59
CA TRP A 170 -4.10 -3.79 1.95
C TRP A 170 -3.60 -4.96 1.12
N GLN A 171 -4.36 -6.06 1.10
CA GLN A 171 -4.02 -7.25 0.34
C GLN A 171 -3.89 -6.91 -1.15
N ARG A 172 -2.86 -7.50 -1.77
CA ARG A 172 -2.54 -7.31 -3.18
C ARG A 172 -2.69 -8.61 -3.96
N ASP A 173 -2.98 -8.49 -5.25
CA ASP A 173 -2.96 -9.60 -6.20
C ASP A 173 -1.53 -9.91 -6.67
N HIS A 174 -1.41 -10.83 -7.62
CA HIS A 174 -0.13 -11.26 -8.18
C HIS A 174 0.64 -10.16 -8.94
N ASP A 175 -0.06 -9.13 -9.42
CA ASP A 175 0.51 -7.97 -10.10
C ASP A 175 0.92 -6.86 -9.11
N GLY A 176 0.69 -7.09 -7.82
CA GLY A 176 0.95 -6.12 -6.77
C GLY A 176 -0.11 -5.03 -6.65
N MET A 177 -1.26 -5.17 -7.33
CA MET A 177 -2.37 -4.21 -7.24
C MET A 177 -3.25 -4.51 -6.04
N ILE A 178 -3.81 -3.48 -5.41
CA ILE A 178 -4.70 -3.68 -4.25
C ILE A 178 -5.99 -4.33 -4.74
N ILE A 179 -6.34 -5.48 -4.15
CA ILE A 179 -7.58 -6.20 -4.48
C ILE A 179 -8.77 -5.37 -4.01
N GLY A 180 -9.66 -5.01 -4.92
CA GLY A 180 -10.85 -4.20 -4.62
C GLY A 180 -10.57 -2.70 -4.46
N TRP A 181 -9.54 -2.19 -5.15
CA TRP A 181 -9.15 -0.78 -5.14
C TRP A 181 -10.32 0.20 -5.31
N GLU A 182 -11.28 -0.13 -6.18
CA GLU A 182 -12.48 0.66 -6.46
C GLU A 182 -13.33 0.94 -5.21
N ARG A 183 -13.32 0.03 -4.22
CA ARG A 183 -14.11 0.15 -2.99
C ARG A 183 -13.47 1.05 -1.94
N ILE A 184 -12.16 1.32 -2.08
CA ILE A 184 -11.39 2.10 -1.11
C ILE A 184 -10.77 3.35 -1.73
N ARG A 185 -11.17 3.76 -2.95
CA ARG A 185 -10.56 4.91 -3.61
C ARG A 185 -10.60 6.15 -2.73
N PRO A 186 -9.51 6.92 -2.63
CA PRO A 186 -9.54 8.19 -1.94
C PRO A 186 -10.46 9.16 -2.67
N THR A 187 -11.26 9.89 -1.90
CA THR A 187 -12.23 10.88 -2.41
C THR A 187 -11.71 12.30 -2.32
N CYS A 188 -10.62 12.53 -1.57
CA CYS A 188 -10.01 13.85 -1.44
C CYS A 188 -8.52 13.78 -1.06
N HIS A 189 -7.84 14.92 -1.27
CA HIS A 189 -6.58 15.23 -0.61
C HIS A 189 -6.88 16.12 0.60
N GLN A 190 -6.47 15.69 1.80
CA GLN A 190 -6.66 16.45 3.03
C GLN A 190 -5.32 16.92 3.60
N PHE A 191 -5.33 18.09 4.24
CA PHE A 191 -4.13 18.77 4.73
C PHE A 191 -3.10 19.07 3.63
N ALA A 192 -3.57 19.32 2.40
CA ALA A 192 -2.71 19.52 1.22
C ALA A 192 -1.79 20.75 1.31
N GLY A 193 -2.01 21.67 2.26
CA GLY A 193 -1.12 22.81 2.49
C GLY A 193 0.33 22.42 2.87
N THR A 194 0.55 21.17 3.29
CA THR A 194 1.87 20.61 3.59
C THR A 194 2.34 19.58 2.55
N MET A 195 1.68 19.52 1.40
CA MET A 195 2.02 18.57 0.33
C MET A 195 3.42 18.88 -0.21
N GLN A 196 4.31 17.88 -0.18
CA GLN A 196 5.71 18.04 -0.61
C GLN A 196 5.90 17.90 -2.13
N MET A 197 4.99 17.17 -2.79
CA MET A 197 5.00 16.97 -4.23
C MET A 197 3.81 17.72 -4.79
N SER A 198 3.99 18.85 -5.48
CA SER A 198 2.81 19.47 -6.07
C SER A 198 2.24 18.52 -7.16
N VAL A 199 0.92 18.37 -7.23
CA VAL A 199 0.28 17.58 -8.32
C VAL A 199 0.69 18.13 -9.70
N LYS A 200 1.07 19.42 -9.76
CA LYS A 200 1.60 20.07 -10.96
C LYS A 200 2.99 19.54 -11.34
N GLU A 201 3.91 19.39 -10.39
CA GLU A 201 5.26 18.85 -10.64
C GLU A 201 5.25 17.40 -11.13
N LEU A 202 4.27 16.59 -10.70
CA LEU A 202 4.07 15.22 -11.22
C LEU A 202 3.72 15.20 -12.70
N GLY A 203 3.08 16.25 -13.24
CA GLY A 203 2.81 16.39 -14.66
C GLY A 203 3.99 16.96 -15.47
N GLU A 204 5.01 17.51 -14.78
CA GLU A 204 6.20 18.09 -15.42
C GLU A 204 7.37 17.08 -15.49
N LEU A 205 7.37 16.06 -14.63
CA LEU A 205 8.41 15.03 -14.59
C LEU A 205 8.02 13.77 -15.40
N PRO A 206 8.98 13.16 -16.13
CA PRO A 206 8.82 11.84 -16.73
C PRO A 206 8.35 10.78 -15.71
N VAL A 207 7.34 9.99 -16.07
CA VAL A 207 6.81 8.89 -15.24
C VAL A 207 7.17 7.58 -15.91
N TYR A 208 7.67 6.59 -15.16
CA TYR A 208 8.10 5.32 -15.72
C TYR A 208 7.46 4.13 -14.97
N GLU A 209 7.29 2.98 -15.64
CA GLU A 209 6.84 1.71 -15.03
C GLU A 209 7.83 1.16 -13.98
N GLY A 210 9.09 1.59 -14.03
CA GLY A 210 10.17 1.19 -13.15
C GLY A 210 11.29 2.24 -13.13
N TYR A 211 12.56 1.83 -13.28
CA TYR A 211 13.67 2.78 -13.33
C TYR A 211 13.70 3.59 -14.64
N GLU A 212 14.00 4.89 -14.53
CA GLU A 212 14.26 5.77 -15.68
C GLU A 212 15.33 5.17 -16.62
N GLY A 213 15.05 5.22 -17.93
CA GLY A 213 15.93 4.65 -18.96
C GLY A 213 15.99 3.12 -18.99
N LYS A 214 15.29 2.41 -18.09
CA LYS A 214 15.25 0.94 -18.02
C LYS A 214 13.84 0.35 -18.05
N SER A 215 12.83 1.20 -18.10
CA SER A 215 11.43 0.80 -18.10
C SER A 215 10.62 1.75 -18.98
N LYS A 216 9.42 1.33 -19.35
CA LYS A 216 8.54 2.10 -20.22
C LYS A 216 8.16 3.42 -19.56
N ARG A 217 8.29 4.51 -20.31
CA ARG A 217 7.76 5.83 -19.94
C ARG A 217 6.23 5.84 -20.12
N LEU A 218 5.50 6.32 -19.13
CA LEU A 218 4.04 6.22 -18.99
C LEU A 218 3.31 7.54 -19.29
N ASP A 219 4.01 8.66 -19.24
CA ASP A 219 3.48 10.02 -19.46
C ASP A 219 3.64 10.51 -20.91
N GLN A 220 4.10 9.63 -21.81
CA GLN A 220 4.12 9.86 -23.25
C GLN A 220 3.01 9.02 -23.89
N ASN A 221 2.00 9.68 -24.45
CA ASN A 221 0.97 9.05 -25.29
C ASN A 221 1.59 8.53 -26.60
#